data_AF-A0A847E5E5-F1
#
_entry.id   AF-A0A847E5E5-F1
#
_cell.length_a   1.000
_cell.length_b   1.000
_cell.length_c   1.000
_cell.angle_alpha   90.00
_cell.angle_beta   90.00
_cell.angle_gamma   90.00
#
_symmetry.space_group_name_H-M   'P 1'
#
loop_
_entity.id
_entity.type
_entity.pdbx_description
1 polymer ?
#
loop_
_entity_poly.entity_id
_entity_poly.type
_entity_poly.pdbx_seq_one_letter_code
_entity_poly.pdbx_strand_id
1 'polypeptide(L)'
;MEHTHEIEQMCLVAKGAKNGPAPIPQEGRWTQVKEIKDISGLTHGVGWCAPQQGACKLTLNVKNGIIEEALVETLGCTGMTHSAAMAAEILPNKTILEALNSDLVCDAINVAMREIFLQIVYGRSQTAFSEGGLPIGAGLEDLGKGLRSVIATMYGTKVKGPRYLEMAEGFVREIGLDADNEIIGYKFVNLGVMMDHITKGMDANEALAKATGTYGRFAEAVKVINPRKG
;
A
#
# COMPACT_ATOMS: atom_id res chain seq x y z
N MET A 1 -5.94 10.35 -37.70
CA MET A 1 -5.76 8.88 -37.75
C MET A 1 -5.68 8.56 -39.22
N GLU A 2 -4.59 7.98 -39.69
CA GLU A 2 -4.47 7.54 -41.08
C GLU A 2 -5.00 6.11 -41.17
N HIS A 3 -5.84 5.84 -42.16
CA HIS A 3 -6.35 4.49 -42.45
C HIS A 3 -5.52 3.89 -43.58
N THR A 4 -5.37 2.57 -43.59
CA THR A 4 -4.71 1.91 -44.73
C THR A 4 -5.59 2.04 -45.97
N HIS A 5 -4.98 1.95 -47.15
CA HIS A 5 -5.67 2.06 -48.44
C HIS A 5 -6.86 1.11 -48.56
N GLU A 6 -6.71 -0.11 -48.03
CA GLU A 6 -7.77 -1.14 -48.04
C GLU A 6 -8.97 -0.73 -47.18
N ILE A 7 -8.77 -0.07 -46.04
CA ILE A 7 -9.86 0.38 -45.15
C ILE A 7 -10.63 1.54 -45.78
N GLU A 8 -9.94 2.44 -46.49
CA GLU A 8 -10.59 3.57 -47.19
C GLU A 8 -11.52 3.11 -48.31
N GLN A 9 -11.23 1.95 -48.93
CA GLN A 9 -12.06 1.37 -49.98
C GLN A 9 -13.29 0.61 -49.46
N MET A 10 -13.37 0.31 -48.16
CA MET A 10 -14.49 -0.42 -47.59
C MET A 10 -15.69 0.51 -47.33
N CYS A 11 -16.91 0.01 -47.54
CA CYS A 11 -18.11 0.73 -47.12
C CYS A 11 -18.30 0.61 -45.60
N LEU A 12 -18.91 1.63 -44.98
CA LEU A 12 -19.23 1.62 -43.56
C LEU A 12 -20.33 0.58 -43.27
N VAL A 13 -20.02 -0.37 -42.38
CA VAL A 13 -21.02 -1.28 -41.80
C VAL A 13 -21.36 -0.79 -40.39
N ALA A 14 -22.52 -0.18 -40.21
CA ALA A 14 -22.94 0.38 -38.93
C ALA A 14 -23.42 -0.69 -37.94
N LYS A 15 -23.01 -0.56 -36.67
CA LYS A 15 -23.56 -1.35 -35.56
C LYS A 15 -24.83 -0.70 -35.03
N GLY A 16 -25.91 -1.47 -34.87
CA GLY A 16 -27.20 -0.96 -34.37
C GLY A 16 -27.21 -0.57 -32.89
N ALA A 17 -26.89 -1.51 -31.99
CA ALA A 17 -26.96 -1.27 -30.54
C ALA A 17 -25.65 -0.69 -29.95
N LYS A 18 -25.77 0.25 -29.01
CA LYS A 18 -24.66 0.77 -28.21
C LYS A 18 -24.41 -0.15 -27.00
N ASN A 19 -23.49 -1.09 -27.14
CA ASN A 19 -23.12 -2.01 -26.05
C ASN A 19 -22.00 -1.40 -25.20
N GLY A 20 -22.37 -0.57 -24.22
CA GLY A 20 -21.44 -0.10 -23.19
C GLY A 20 -21.02 -1.24 -22.23
N PRO A 21 -20.02 -1.00 -21.36
CA PRO A 21 -19.63 -1.99 -20.37
C PRO A 21 -20.78 -2.26 -19.39
N ALA A 22 -20.82 -3.47 -18.84
CA ALA A 22 -21.73 -3.78 -17.75
C ALA A 22 -21.38 -2.90 -16.54
N PRO A 23 -22.37 -2.33 -15.84
CA PRO A 23 -22.09 -1.55 -14.64
C PRO A 23 -21.56 -2.47 -13.52
N ILE A 24 -20.58 -1.97 -12.77
CA ILE A 24 -20.03 -2.66 -11.59
C ILE A 24 -20.45 -1.93 -10.32
N PRO A 25 -20.59 -2.62 -9.17
CA PRO A 25 -20.87 -1.97 -7.90
C PRO A 25 -19.61 -1.31 -7.35
N GLN A 26 -19.70 -0.05 -6.95
CA GLN A 26 -18.66 0.69 -6.25
C GLN A 26 -19.25 1.87 -5.48
N GLU A 27 -18.84 2.03 -4.23
CA GLU A 27 -19.21 3.17 -3.37
C GLU A 27 -20.72 3.47 -3.32
N GLY A 28 -21.55 2.41 -3.27
CA GLY A 28 -23.01 2.51 -3.22
C GLY A 28 -23.67 2.80 -4.56
N ARG A 29 -22.93 2.75 -5.68
CA ARG A 29 -23.42 3.04 -7.03
C ARG A 29 -23.12 1.90 -8.00
N TRP A 30 -23.91 1.86 -9.08
CA TRP A 30 -23.67 1.00 -10.24
C TRP A 30 -23.09 1.85 -11.38
N THR A 31 -21.82 1.67 -11.67
CA THR A 31 -21.06 2.57 -12.56
C THR A 31 -20.57 1.82 -13.78
N GLN A 32 -20.82 2.37 -14.96
CA GLN A 32 -20.23 1.90 -16.22
C GLN A 32 -18.80 2.45 -16.35
N VAL A 33 -17.82 1.68 -15.90
CA VAL A 33 -16.41 2.07 -15.98
C VAL A 33 -15.91 2.04 -17.42
N LYS A 34 -15.48 3.20 -17.93
CA LYS A 34 -14.90 3.36 -19.28
C LYS A 34 -13.48 3.89 -19.22
N GLU A 35 -13.19 4.72 -18.22
CA GLU A 35 -11.90 5.37 -18.00
C GLU A 35 -11.40 5.05 -16.59
N ILE A 36 -10.08 5.17 -16.36
CA ILE A 36 -9.47 4.91 -15.06
C ILE A 36 -10.11 5.76 -13.95
N LYS A 37 -10.46 7.01 -14.26
CA LYS A 37 -11.10 7.94 -13.33
C LYS A 37 -12.47 7.48 -12.82
N ASP A 38 -13.10 6.53 -13.51
CA ASP A 38 -14.40 5.99 -13.10
C ASP A 38 -14.27 4.95 -11.98
N ILE A 39 -13.06 4.56 -11.58
CA ILE A 39 -12.81 3.49 -10.61
C ILE A 39 -12.56 4.07 -9.23
N SER A 40 -13.32 3.63 -8.25
CA SER A 40 -13.15 3.96 -6.83
C SER A 40 -13.43 2.74 -5.96
N GLY A 41 -12.79 2.70 -4.79
CA GLY A 41 -13.06 1.72 -3.75
C GLY A 41 -11.83 1.39 -2.92
N LEU A 42 -12.09 0.88 -1.71
CA LEU A 42 -11.08 0.29 -0.85
C LEU A 42 -11.14 -1.23 -0.98
N THR A 43 -10.03 -1.84 -1.35
CA THR A 43 -9.91 -3.29 -1.50
C THR A 43 -8.49 -3.76 -1.24
N HIS A 44 -8.31 -5.07 -1.16
CA HIS A 44 -7.02 -5.69 -0.92
C HIS A 44 -6.76 -6.85 -1.89
N GLY A 45 -5.49 -7.16 -2.08
CA GLY A 45 -5.03 -8.30 -2.85
C GLY A 45 -3.84 -8.92 -2.15
N VAL A 46 -3.68 -10.21 -2.36
CA VAL A 46 -2.60 -11.00 -1.76
C VAL A 46 -1.75 -11.56 -2.88
N GLY A 47 -0.44 -11.39 -2.75
CA GLY A 47 0.55 -11.96 -3.64
C GLY A 47 1.66 -12.67 -2.89
N TRP A 48 2.47 -13.44 -3.62
CA TRP A 48 3.58 -14.21 -3.08
C TRP A 48 4.76 -14.19 -4.06
N CYS A 49 5.98 -14.24 -3.53
CA CYS A 49 7.19 -14.37 -4.36
C CYS A 49 7.38 -15.82 -4.77
N ALA A 50 7.84 -16.14 -5.97
CA ALA A 50 8.27 -17.50 -6.29
C ALA A 50 9.51 -17.92 -5.47
N PRO A 51 9.60 -19.16 -4.93
CA PRO A 51 8.61 -20.25 -4.88
C PRO A 51 7.78 -20.22 -3.57
N GLN A 52 6.90 -19.23 -3.41
CA GLN A 52 6.05 -18.96 -2.25
C GLN A 52 6.80 -18.75 -0.92
N GLN A 53 8.02 -18.21 -0.95
CA GLN A 53 8.84 -17.97 0.26
C GLN A 53 8.40 -16.78 1.11
N GLY A 54 7.56 -15.91 0.55
CA GLY A 54 6.99 -14.77 1.25
C GLY A 54 5.72 -14.30 0.58
N ALA A 55 4.94 -13.52 1.31
CA ALA A 55 3.64 -13.01 0.87
C ALA A 55 3.47 -11.53 1.23
N CYS A 56 2.64 -10.85 0.44
CA CYS A 56 2.24 -9.47 0.64
C CYS A 56 0.72 -9.39 0.60
N LYS A 57 0.10 -8.79 1.62
CA LYS A 57 -1.25 -8.24 1.53
C LYS A 57 -1.10 -6.74 1.27
N LEU A 58 -1.54 -6.32 0.09
CA LEU A 58 -1.62 -4.91 -0.29
C LEU A 58 -3.08 -4.47 -0.16
N THR A 59 -3.32 -3.33 0.47
CA THR A 59 -4.65 -2.71 0.54
C THR A 59 -4.56 -1.31 -0.03
N LEU A 60 -5.42 -0.98 -0.99
CA LEU A 60 -5.46 0.33 -1.63
C LEU A 60 -6.85 0.94 -1.44
N ASN A 61 -6.89 2.24 -1.16
CA ASN A 61 -8.10 3.04 -1.26
C ASN A 61 -7.96 3.96 -2.48
N VAL A 62 -8.80 3.72 -3.47
CA VAL A 62 -8.76 4.42 -4.76
C VAL A 62 -9.95 5.36 -4.83
N LYS A 63 -9.71 6.62 -5.19
CA LYS A 63 -10.73 7.64 -5.43
C LYS A 63 -10.53 8.24 -6.81
N ASN A 64 -11.56 8.16 -7.65
CA ASN A 64 -11.54 8.67 -9.02
C ASN A 64 -10.30 8.22 -9.81
N GLY A 65 -9.95 6.94 -9.69
CA GLY A 65 -8.82 6.30 -10.35
C GLY A 65 -7.46 6.50 -9.68
N ILE A 66 -7.37 7.35 -8.65
CA ILE A 66 -6.13 7.69 -7.94
C ILE A 66 -6.02 6.93 -6.63
N ILE A 67 -4.86 6.37 -6.34
CA ILE A 67 -4.53 5.74 -5.06
C ILE A 67 -4.33 6.85 -4.02
N GLU A 68 -5.27 6.97 -3.09
CA GLU A 68 -5.19 7.95 -2.00
C GLU A 68 -4.37 7.43 -0.81
N GLU A 69 -4.43 6.12 -0.57
CA GLU A 69 -3.65 5.43 0.44
C GLU A 69 -3.30 3.99 0.05
N ALA A 70 -2.17 3.52 0.57
CA ALA A 70 -1.67 2.17 0.42
C ALA A 70 -1.19 1.62 1.77
N LEU A 71 -1.73 0.48 2.19
CA LEU A 71 -1.24 -0.29 3.33
C LEU A 71 -0.58 -1.57 2.78
N VAL A 72 0.69 -1.77 3.12
CA VAL A 72 1.52 -2.87 2.64
C VAL A 72 1.93 -3.72 3.84
N GLU A 73 1.41 -4.94 3.91
CA GLU A 73 1.71 -5.91 4.97
C GLU A 73 2.47 -7.08 4.36
N THR A 74 3.68 -7.36 4.85
CA THR A 74 4.55 -8.39 4.25
C THR A 74 5.12 -9.37 5.26
N LEU A 75 5.28 -10.61 4.82
CA LEU A 75 5.96 -11.68 5.55
C LEU A 75 6.95 -12.38 4.60
N GLY A 76 8.23 -12.42 4.97
CA GLY A 76 9.27 -12.94 4.10
C GLY A 76 10.67 -12.50 4.51
N CYS A 77 11.57 -12.41 3.54
CA CYS A 77 12.95 -11.97 3.77
C CYS A 77 13.03 -10.49 4.19
N THR A 78 14.15 -10.08 4.79
CA THR A 78 14.37 -8.69 5.22
C THR A 78 14.28 -7.70 4.06
N GLY A 79 14.77 -8.07 2.86
CA GLY A 79 14.66 -7.26 1.65
C GLY A 79 13.22 -6.96 1.22
N MET A 80 12.26 -7.84 1.56
CA MET A 80 10.84 -7.61 1.30
C MET A 80 10.30 -6.43 2.12
N THR A 81 10.78 -6.25 3.36
CA THR A 81 10.34 -5.15 4.21
C THR A 81 10.79 -3.79 3.65
N HIS A 82 12.00 -3.70 3.09
CA HIS A 82 12.47 -2.49 2.41
C HIS A 82 11.69 -2.24 1.11
N SER A 83 11.35 -3.29 0.36
CA SER A 83 10.51 -3.18 -0.83
C SER A 83 9.09 -2.70 -0.48
N ALA A 84 8.54 -3.14 0.65
CA ALA A 84 7.25 -2.70 1.15
C ALA A 84 7.26 -1.23 1.61
N ALA A 85 8.35 -0.80 2.25
CA ALA A 85 8.59 0.61 2.54
C ALA A 85 8.57 1.45 1.26
N MET A 86 9.36 1.05 0.25
CA MET A 86 9.40 1.70 -1.06
C MET A 86 8.02 1.75 -1.73
N ALA A 87 7.26 0.65 -1.70
CA ALA A 87 5.91 0.59 -2.25
C ALA A 87 4.95 1.58 -1.56
N ALA A 88 5.04 1.74 -0.24
CA ALA A 88 4.24 2.72 0.49
C ALA A 88 4.56 4.17 0.11
N GLU A 89 5.75 4.46 -0.43
CA GLU A 89 6.11 5.79 -0.93
C GLU A 89 5.68 5.99 -2.39
N ILE A 90 5.85 4.96 -3.21
CA ILE A 90 5.65 5.01 -4.67
C ILE A 90 4.18 4.98 -5.05
N LEU A 91 3.34 4.18 -4.37
CA LEU A 91 1.97 3.89 -4.79
C LEU A 91 0.99 5.06 -4.63
N PRO A 92 0.99 5.81 -3.51
CA PRO A 92 0.07 6.93 -3.36
C PRO A 92 0.24 7.97 -4.48
N ASN A 93 -0.85 8.63 -4.86
CA ASN A 93 -0.93 9.61 -5.95
C ASN A 93 -0.76 9.06 -7.38
N LYS A 94 -0.49 7.76 -7.55
CA LYS A 94 -0.56 7.12 -8.87
C LYS A 94 -2.00 6.75 -9.20
N THR A 95 -2.28 6.66 -10.50
CA THR A 95 -3.42 5.89 -10.99
C THR A 95 -3.20 4.40 -10.74
N ILE A 96 -4.29 3.62 -10.71
CA ILE A 96 -4.18 2.15 -10.63
C ILE A 96 -3.39 1.53 -11.80
N LEU A 97 -3.40 2.17 -12.98
CA LEU A 97 -2.68 1.68 -14.15
C LEU A 97 -1.18 2.00 -14.06
N GLU A 98 -0.82 3.20 -13.59
CA GLU A 98 0.58 3.53 -13.30
C GLU A 98 1.15 2.63 -12.22
N ALA A 99 0.37 2.34 -11.16
CA ALA A 99 0.77 1.43 -10.10
C ALA A 99 1.00 0.00 -10.62
N LEU A 100 0.10 -0.51 -11.48
CA LEU A 100 0.25 -1.83 -12.12
C LEU A 100 1.53 -1.93 -12.97
N ASN A 101 1.98 -0.81 -13.55
CA ASN A 101 3.18 -0.73 -14.38
C ASN A 101 4.41 -0.19 -13.62
N SER A 102 4.35 -0.09 -12.30
CA SER A 102 5.49 0.31 -11.47
C SER A 102 6.23 -0.93 -10.99
N ASP A 103 7.56 -0.93 -11.11
CA ASP A 103 8.38 -2.00 -10.54
C ASP A 103 8.56 -1.78 -9.03
N LEU A 104 7.97 -2.66 -8.22
CA LEU A 104 8.04 -2.60 -6.76
C LEU A 104 9.14 -3.48 -6.18
N VAL A 105 10.06 -3.99 -7.01
CA VAL A 105 11.22 -4.86 -6.68
C VAL A 105 10.83 -6.24 -6.14
N CYS A 106 9.85 -6.31 -5.24
CA CYS A 106 9.36 -7.54 -4.65
C CYS A 106 8.20 -8.12 -5.47
N ASP A 107 8.42 -9.32 -6.00
CA ASP A 107 7.42 -10.08 -6.78
C ASP A 107 6.09 -10.26 -6.02
N ALA A 108 6.11 -10.52 -4.70
CA ALA A 108 4.88 -10.62 -3.92
C ALA A 108 4.02 -9.34 -3.97
N ILE A 109 4.65 -8.15 -3.99
CA ILE A 109 3.93 -6.87 -4.06
C ILE A 109 3.40 -6.65 -5.47
N ASN A 110 4.20 -6.97 -6.51
CA ASN A 110 3.77 -6.89 -7.90
C ASN A 110 2.58 -7.83 -8.18
N VAL A 111 2.62 -9.06 -7.66
CA VAL A 111 1.49 -10.00 -7.72
C VAL A 111 0.28 -9.45 -6.97
N ALA A 112 0.46 -8.95 -5.74
CA ALA A 112 -0.64 -8.35 -4.98
C ALA A 112 -1.30 -7.17 -5.71
N MET A 113 -0.49 -6.31 -6.36
CA MET A 113 -0.96 -5.19 -7.17
C MET A 113 -1.79 -5.67 -8.38
N ARG A 114 -1.33 -6.73 -9.07
CA ARG A 114 -2.09 -7.36 -10.16
C ARG A 114 -3.43 -7.90 -9.67
N GLU A 115 -3.45 -8.59 -8.52
CA GLU A 115 -4.69 -9.13 -7.96
C GLU A 115 -5.66 -8.01 -7.53
N ILE A 116 -5.17 -6.93 -6.90
CA ILE A 116 -6.01 -5.75 -6.60
C ILE A 116 -6.60 -5.15 -7.86
N PHE A 117 -5.78 -5.00 -8.91
CA PHE A 117 -6.25 -4.46 -10.17
C PHE A 117 -7.43 -5.27 -10.71
N LEU A 118 -7.34 -6.61 -10.70
CA LEU A 118 -8.45 -7.48 -11.08
C LEU A 118 -9.67 -7.29 -10.18
N GLN A 119 -9.50 -7.21 -8.86
CA GLN A 119 -10.64 -7.00 -7.95
C GLN A 119 -11.36 -5.68 -8.25
N ILE A 120 -10.62 -4.57 -8.33
CA ILE A 120 -11.20 -3.23 -8.37
C ILE A 120 -11.87 -2.92 -9.71
N VAL A 121 -11.31 -3.38 -10.83
CA VAL A 121 -11.92 -3.19 -12.17
C VAL A 121 -13.21 -4.01 -12.36
N TYR A 122 -13.40 -5.07 -11.57
CA TYR A 122 -14.63 -5.88 -11.54
C TYR A 122 -15.62 -5.46 -10.44
N GLY A 123 -15.35 -4.35 -9.72
CA GLY A 123 -16.23 -3.84 -8.66
C GLY A 123 -16.20 -4.69 -7.39
N ARG A 124 -15.17 -5.51 -7.21
CA ARG A 124 -14.94 -6.29 -5.99
C ARG A 124 -14.13 -5.45 -5.01
N SER A 125 -14.84 -4.57 -4.30
CA SER A 125 -14.26 -3.76 -3.23
C SER A 125 -15.04 -3.99 -1.92
N GLN A 126 -14.36 -3.81 -0.79
CA GLN A 126 -15.03 -3.85 0.52
C GLN A 126 -16.07 -2.72 0.64
N THR A 127 -15.88 -1.65 -0.14
CA THR A 127 -16.73 -0.46 -0.17
C THR A 127 -17.77 -0.48 -1.29
N ALA A 128 -17.97 -1.62 -1.96
CA ALA A 128 -18.85 -1.70 -3.14
C ALA A 128 -20.27 -1.17 -2.85
N PHE A 129 -20.75 -1.41 -1.63
CA PHE A 129 -22.09 -1.02 -1.17
C PHE A 129 -22.08 0.11 -0.12
N SER A 130 -20.92 0.73 0.13
CA SER A 130 -20.80 1.84 1.08
C SER A 130 -20.98 3.16 0.33
N GLU A 131 -22.06 3.89 0.56
CA GLU A 131 -22.31 5.17 -0.11
C GLU A 131 -21.16 6.16 0.13
N GLY A 132 -20.51 6.63 -0.95
CA GLY A 132 -19.34 7.52 -0.88
C GLY A 132 -18.02 6.82 -0.50
N GLY A 133 -18.06 5.50 -0.31
CA GLY A 133 -16.91 4.67 0.07
C GLY A 133 -16.44 4.90 1.51
N LEU A 134 -15.21 4.48 1.80
CA LEU A 134 -14.57 4.73 3.08
C LEU A 134 -13.66 5.97 3.03
N PRO A 135 -13.49 6.68 4.16
CA PRO A 135 -12.59 7.82 4.24
C PRO A 135 -11.12 7.41 4.06
N ILE A 136 -10.28 8.36 3.67
CA ILE A 136 -8.82 8.19 3.70
C ILE A 136 -8.40 8.01 5.17
N GLY A 137 -7.65 6.97 5.47
CA GLY A 137 -7.31 6.52 6.83
C GLY A 137 -7.95 5.19 7.19
N ALA A 138 -9.04 4.78 6.50
CA ALA A 138 -9.74 3.54 6.82
C ALA A 138 -8.86 2.30 6.67
N GLY A 139 -7.93 2.28 5.70
CA GLY A 139 -6.95 1.20 5.57
C GLY A 139 -6.04 1.09 6.79
N LEU A 140 -5.63 2.21 7.39
CA LEU A 140 -4.82 2.21 8.61
C LEU A 140 -5.63 1.78 9.84
N GLU A 141 -6.90 2.16 9.92
CA GLU A 141 -7.82 1.77 10.99
C GLU A 141 -8.13 0.26 10.99
N ASP A 142 -8.03 -0.42 9.84
CA ASP A 142 -8.19 -1.87 9.70
C ASP A 142 -7.14 -2.66 10.52
N LEU A 143 -5.99 -2.04 10.84
CA LEU A 143 -4.99 -2.60 11.76
C LEU A 143 -5.51 -2.68 13.22
N GLY A 144 -6.64 -2.04 13.51
CA GLY A 144 -7.28 -2.05 14.82
C GLY A 144 -6.50 -1.25 15.88
N LYS A 145 -6.63 -1.70 17.14
CA LYS A 145 -6.11 -0.95 18.30
C LYS A 145 -4.58 -0.84 18.23
N GLY A 146 -4.09 0.39 18.32
CA GLY A 146 -2.65 0.68 18.31
C GLY A 146 -2.04 0.77 16.91
N LEU A 147 -2.85 0.67 15.84
CA LEU A 147 -2.41 0.80 14.45
C LEU A 147 -1.20 -0.10 14.16
N ARG A 148 -1.37 -1.40 14.42
CA ARG A 148 -0.29 -2.38 14.43
C ARG A 148 -0.76 -3.72 13.85
N SER A 149 -0.03 -4.22 12.86
CA SER A 149 -0.18 -5.60 12.38
C SER A 149 0.74 -6.56 13.14
N VAL A 150 0.58 -7.86 12.89
CA VAL A 150 1.44 -8.93 13.41
C VAL A 150 2.69 -9.17 12.55
N ILE A 151 2.79 -8.51 11.40
CA ILE A 151 3.89 -8.64 10.43
C ILE A 151 4.44 -7.27 10.00
N ALA A 152 5.50 -7.26 9.17
CA ALA A 152 6.07 -6.03 8.65
C ALA A 152 5.00 -5.21 7.93
N THR A 153 4.92 -3.92 8.26
CA THR A 153 3.78 -3.07 7.89
C THR A 153 4.23 -1.66 7.60
N MET A 154 3.83 -1.18 6.43
CA MET A 154 4.10 0.17 5.95
C MET A 154 2.81 0.75 5.41
N TYR A 155 2.63 2.05 5.62
CA TYR A 155 1.42 2.75 5.22
C TYR A 155 1.79 4.07 4.57
N GLY A 156 1.17 4.39 3.45
CA GLY A 156 1.40 5.63 2.73
C GLY A 156 0.11 6.28 2.34
N THR A 157 0.10 7.61 2.37
CA THR A 157 -1.03 8.40 1.87
C THR A 157 -0.52 9.51 0.97
N LYS A 158 -1.34 9.91 0.01
CA LYS A 158 -1.06 11.09 -0.82
C LYS A 158 -0.90 12.36 0.01
N VAL A 159 -1.68 12.48 1.09
CA VAL A 159 -1.77 13.70 1.90
C VAL A 159 -0.73 13.82 3.00
N LYS A 160 -0.15 12.71 3.50
CA LYS A 160 0.82 12.71 4.61
C LYS A 160 2.11 11.93 4.32
N GLY A 161 2.23 11.32 3.15
CA GLY A 161 3.40 10.53 2.75
C GLY A 161 3.48 9.18 3.49
N PRO A 162 4.64 8.50 3.39
CA PRO A 162 4.86 7.16 3.94
C PRO A 162 5.10 7.14 5.45
N ARG A 163 4.80 6.00 6.08
CA ARG A 163 4.94 5.68 7.50
C ARG A 163 5.41 4.23 7.63
N TYR A 164 6.60 4.05 8.17
CA TYR A 164 7.12 2.73 8.54
C TYR A 164 6.61 2.39 9.94
N LEU A 165 5.81 1.32 10.07
CA LEU A 165 5.19 0.93 11.33
C LEU A 165 5.92 -0.25 11.98
N GLU A 166 6.29 -1.23 11.17
CA GLU A 166 7.00 -2.46 11.54
C GLU A 166 8.00 -2.79 10.43
N MET A 167 9.29 -2.71 10.73
CA MET A 167 10.38 -3.08 9.80
C MET A 167 10.96 -4.45 10.18
N ALA A 168 11.88 -4.98 9.38
CA ALA A 168 12.54 -6.27 9.68
C ALA A 168 13.18 -6.30 11.09
N GLU A 169 13.67 -5.15 11.55
CA GLU A 169 14.33 -4.99 12.86
C GLU A 169 13.33 -4.96 14.02
N GLY A 170 12.07 -4.57 13.77
CA GLY A 170 10.98 -4.59 14.74
C GLY A 170 10.08 -3.35 14.73
N PHE A 171 9.48 -3.08 15.88
CA PHE A 171 8.47 -2.04 16.08
C PHE A 171 9.08 -0.65 15.89
N VAL A 172 8.66 0.07 14.87
CA VAL A 172 9.16 1.42 14.61
C VAL A 172 8.48 2.39 15.58
N ARG A 173 9.30 3.03 16.42
CA ARG A 173 8.88 4.02 17.41
C ARG A 173 8.93 5.44 16.85
N GLU A 174 9.98 5.73 16.08
CA GLU A 174 10.28 7.06 15.57
C GLU A 174 10.83 6.98 14.14
N ILE A 175 10.47 7.94 13.29
CA ILE A 175 11.04 8.13 11.95
C ILE A 175 11.84 9.44 11.97
N GLY A 176 13.04 9.41 11.41
CA GLY A 176 13.90 10.57 11.21
C GLY A 176 13.72 11.14 9.81
N LEU A 177 13.50 12.44 9.74
CA LEU A 177 13.32 13.20 8.51
C LEU A 177 14.47 14.19 8.30
N ASP A 178 14.85 14.41 7.05
CA ASP A 178 15.76 15.50 6.66
C ASP A 178 15.04 16.84 6.43
N ALA A 179 15.78 17.81 5.88
CA ALA A 179 15.30 19.16 5.62
C ALA A 179 14.15 19.21 4.59
N ASP A 180 14.06 18.23 3.71
CA ASP A 180 13.03 18.12 2.67
C ASP A 180 11.83 17.27 3.14
N ASN A 181 11.86 16.80 4.39
CA ASN A 181 10.91 15.86 4.99
C ASN A 181 10.96 14.45 4.37
N GLU A 182 12.08 14.07 3.77
CA GLU A 182 12.29 12.71 3.29
C GLU A 182 12.70 11.81 4.46
N ILE A 183 12.27 10.54 4.43
CA ILE A 183 12.64 9.56 5.46
C ILE A 183 14.10 9.17 5.25
N ILE A 184 14.96 9.45 6.23
CA ILE A 184 16.38 9.11 6.16
C ILE A 184 16.80 8.01 7.14
N GLY A 185 15.93 7.65 8.07
CA GLY A 185 16.19 6.60 9.06
C GLY A 185 15.05 6.43 10.04
N TYR A 186 15.16 5.45 10.94
CA TYR A 186 14.14 5.17 11.94
C TYR A 186 14.74 4.54 13.21
N LYS A 187 14.03 4.68 14.32
CA LYS A 187 14.31 4.02 15.60
C LYS A 187 13.28 2.93 15.85
N PHE A 188 13.75 1.74 16.18
CA PHE A 188 12.93 0.56 16.36
C PHE A 188 13.17 -0.10 17.72
N VAL A 189 12.24 -0.97 18.12
CA VAL A 189 12.36 -1.86 19.28
C VAL A 189 12.20 -3.30 18.80
N ASN A 190 13.19 -4.14 19.05
CA ASN A 190 13.06 -5.57 18.84
C ASN A 190 12.29 -6.20 20.01
N LEU A 191 10.99 -6.41 19.83
CA LEU A 191 10.12 -6.88 20.90
C LEU A 191 10.49 -8.28 21.42
N GLY A 192 10.99 -9.17 20.56
CA GLY A 192 11.45 -10.49 20.97
C GLY A 192 12.64 -10.40 21.92
N VAL A 193 13.67 -9.65 21.53
CA VAL A 193 14.86 -9.41 22.36
C VAL A 193 14.51 -8.71 23.68
N MET A 194 13.58 -7.74 23.64
CA MET A 194 13.08 -7.08 24.85
C MET A 194 12.45 -8.09 25.82
N MET A 195 11.56 -8.97 25.32
CA MET A 195 10.89 -9.97 26.15
C MET A 195 11.85 -11.05 26.67
N ASP A 196 12.88 -11.41 25.90
CA ASP A 196 13.93 -12.33 26.35
C ASP A 196 14.73 -11.75 27.52
N HIS A 197 15.04 -10.45 27.49
CA HIS A 197 15.71 -9.77 28.59
C HIS A 197 14.83 -9.70 29.84
N ILE A 198 13.56 -9.35 29.69
CA ILE A 198 12.59 -9.29 30.81
C ILE A 198 12.44 -10.68 31.44
N THR A 199 12.33 -11.73 30.63
CA THR A 199 12.20 -13.12 31.11
C THR A 199 13.42 -13.57 31.91
N LYS A 200 14.60 -13.01 31.62
CA LYS A 200 15.85 -13.24 32.37
C LYS A 200 15.98 -12.37 33.63
N GLY A 201 14.93 -11.64 34.00
CA GLY A 201 14.87 -10.82 35.22
C GLY A 201 15.42 -9.40 35.06
N MET A 202 15.67 -8.94 33.83
CA MET A 202 16.05 -7.54 33.59
C MET A 202 14.86 -6.61 33.78
N ASP A 203 15.09 -5.41 34.33
CA ASP A 203 14.06 -4.36 34.39
C ASP A 203 13.55 -4.01 32.98
N ALA A 204 12.25 -3.72 32.88
CA ALA A 204 11.60 -3.47 31.60
C ALA A 204 12.17 -2.25 30.85
N ASN A 205 12.60 -1.21 31.56
CA ASN A 205 13.19 -0.02 30.91
C ASN A 205 14.61 -0.31 30.42
N GLU A 206 15.39 -1.09 31.17
CA GLU A 206 16.72 -1.52 30.73
C GLU A 206 16.62 -2.45 29.51
N ALA A 207 15.67 -3.40 29.53
CA ALA A 207 15.40 -4.29 28.43
C ALA A 207 14.96 -3.53 27.17
N LEU A 208 14.06 -2.55 27.32
CA LEU A 208 13.64 -1.67 26.24
C LEU A 208 14.83 -0.91 25.65
N ALA A 209 15.69 -0.34 26.49
CA ALA A 209 16.88 0.39 26.03
C ALA A 209 17.84 -0.52 25.25
N LYS A 210 18.08 -1.75 25.71
CA LYS A 210 18.95 -2.73 25.05
C LYS A 210 18.37 -3.32 23.76
N ALA A 211 17.05 -3.39 23.66
CA ALA A 211 16.34 -3.86 22.46
C ALA A 211 16.05 -2.73 21.45
N THR A 212 16.37 -1.48 21.79
CA THR A 212 16.16 -0.32 20.93
C THR A 212 17.38 -0.09 20.04
N GLY A 213 17.16 0.10 18.74
CA GLY A 213 18.20 0.44 17.78
C GLY A 213 17.76 1.52 16.81
N THR A 214 18.70 1.98 15.98
CA THR A 214 18.44 2.94 14.89
C THR A 214 18.96 2.39 13.56
N TYR A 215 18.28 2.71 12.47
CA TYR A 215 18.67 2.35 11.12
C TYR A 215 18.78 3.60 10.23
N GLY A 216 19.65 3.53 9.21
CA GLY A 216 19.87 4.62 8.27
C GLY A 216 20.58 5.82 8.91
N ARG A 217 20.35 7.01 8.35
CA ARG A 217 20.93 8.28 8.81
C ARG A 217 20.09 8.94 9.91
N PHE A 218 19.51 8.14 10.82
CA PHE A 218 18.60 8.65 11.86
C PHE A 218 19.25 9.73 12.75
N ALA A 219 20.56 9.63 13.00
CA ALA A 219 21.30 10.62 13.79
C ALA A 219 21.44 11.99 13.08
N GLU A 220 21.26 12.03 11.76
CA GLU A 220 21.29 13.27 10.95
C GLU A 220 19.90 13.92 10.83
N ALA A 221 18.86 13.32 11.42
CA ALA A 221 17.49 13.79 11.28
C ALA A 221 17.31 15.17 11.92
N VAL A 222 16.82 16.13 11.12
CA VAL A 222 16.46 17.47 11.61
C VAL A 222 15.09 17.48 12.27
N LYS A 223 14.27 16.45 12.00
CA LYS A 223 12.95 16.26 12.60
C LYS A 223 12.72 14.78 12.88
N VAL A 224 12.15 14.48 14.04
CA VAL A 224 11.80 13.13 14.47
C VAL A 224 10.31 13.06 14.76
N ILE A 225 9.63 12.06 14.19
CA ILE A 225 8.18 11.91 14.29
C ILE A 225 7.78 10.52 14.78
N ASN A 226 6.61 10.43 15.43
CA ASN A 226 5.98 9.14 15.69
C ASN A 226 5.14 8.74 14.47
N PRO A 227 5.39 7.57 13.86
CA PRO A 227 4.73 7.20 12.62
C PRO A 227 3.19 7.03 12.74
N ARG A 228 2.66 6.93 13.96
CA ARG A 228 1.23 6.72 14.25
C ARG A 228 0.50 7.95 14.77
N LYS A 229 1.19 9.05 15.08
CA LYS A 229 0.57 10.22 15.73
C LYS A 229 1.01 11.59 15.20
N GLY A 230 2.22 11.72 14.67
CA GLY A 230 2.74 13.02 14.24
C GLY A 230 4.22 13.05 14.05
#